data_AF-F2L3W7-F1
#
_entry.id   AF-F2L3W7-F1
#
_cell.length_a   1.000
_cell.length_b   1.000
_cell.length_c   1.000
_cell.angle_alpha   90.00
_cell.angle_beta   90.00
_cell.angle_gamma   90.00
#
_symmetry.space_group_name_H-M   'P 1'
#
loop_
_entity.id
_entity.type
_entity.pdbx_description
1 polymer ?
#
loop_
_entity_poly.entity_id
_entity_poly.type
_entity_poly.pdbx_seq_one_letter_code
_entity_poly.pdbx_strand_id
1 'polypeptide(L)'
;MDLLCAEKLSCTPADHRAEAERAGELYPLEKILEKVVDVPGDALKALASLRSNNIKNRAFSFLSGSLLIDCSSRASPCPSLQAMARAGLAESLGDFYYVPYTALSERLLEYLPIEDEETQQIKRPYVVSLSGIGGGDVVEALSGYISSAGYFLWGKVEKILTKISFIPQLINKYNTQIDILIKLENKYIIGIKYLDITRTVHMGFSAINDYLRYGLDYAILLHPHVNPRVHRSVANRIGELEISPSGYMALDLLNETLYIYRFPKHNTYLSKYISSHSQSMALRSYIESL
;
A
#
# COMPACT_ATOMS: atom_id res chain seq x y z
N MET A 1 12.42 -19.89 -0.78
CA MET A 1 11.22 -19.06 -0.98
C MET A 1 11.11 -18.72 -2.46
N ASP A 2 9.96 -18.98 -3.08
CA ASP A 2 9.72 -18.71 -4.51
C ASP A 2 9.07 -17.33 -4.68
N LEU A 3 9.86 -16.31 -5.04
CA LEU A 3 9.33 -14.97 -5.35
C LEU A 3 8.44 -14.97 -6.61
N LEU A 4 8.54 -16.00 -7.47
CA LEU A 4 7.72 -16.10 -8.68
C LEU A 4 6.28 -16.54 -8.39
N CYS A 5 5.93 -16.86 -7.13
CA CYS A 5 4.51 -17.02 -6.77
C CYS A 5 3.68 -15.78 -7.15
N ALA A 6 4.30 -14.60 -7.13
CA ALA A 6 3.64 -13.33 -7.42
C ALA A 6 3.27 -13.23 -8.90
N GLU A 7 4.17 -13.66 -9.79
CA GLU A 7 3.93 -13.71 -11.24
C GLU A 7 2.89 -14.76 -11.60
N LYS A 8 3.00 -15.95 -10.99
CA LYS A 8 2.07 -17.07 -11.17
C LYS A 8 0.69 -16.83 -10.55
N LEU A 9 0.51 -15.72 -9.83
CA LEU A 9 -0.70 -15.40 -9.06
C LEU A 9 -1.13 -16.52 -8.10
N SER A 10 -0.15 -17.05 -7.36
CA SER A 10 -0.34 -18.20 -6.46
C SER A 10 0.27 -18.01 -5.06
N CYS A 11 0.72 -16.81 -4.71
CA CYS A 11 1.21 -16.54 -3.36
C CYS A 11 0.08 -16.73 -2.33
N THR A 12 0.34 -17.61 -1.37
CA THR A 12 -0.48 -17.87 -0.18
C THR A 12 -0.12 -16.88 0.93
N PRO A 13 -0.88 -16.82 2.05
CA PRO A 13 -0.50 -16.01 3.20
C PRO A 13 0.91 -16.30 3.73
N ALA A 14 1.34 -17.56 3.69
CA ALA A 14 2.68 -17.97 4.14
C ALA A 14 3.79 -17.42 3.23
N ASP A 15 3.54 -17.37 1.91
CA ASP A 15 4.50 -16.82 0.95
C ASP A 15 4.67 -15.31 1.15
N HIS A 16 3.58 -14.58 1.37
CA HIS A 16 3.63 -13.14 1.70
C HIS A 16 4.40 -12.88 2.99
N ARG A 17 4.18 -13.70 4.03
CA ARG A 17 4.92 -13.58 5.29
C ARG A 17 6.41 -13.80 5.08
N ALA A 18 6.77 -14.93 4.47
CA ALA A 18 8.16 -15.31 4.25
C ALA A 18 8.89 -14.27 3.40
N GLU A 19 8.20 -13.69 2.41
CA GLU A 19 8.75 -12.60 1.60
C GLU A 19 9.04 -11.37 2.44
N ALA A 20 8.08 -10.93 3.26
CA ALA A 20 8.23 -9.73 4.07
C ALA A 20 9.34 -9.88 5.12
N GLU A 21 9.42 -11.05 5.77
CA GLU A 21 10.48 -11.37 6.73
C GLU A 21 11.86 -11.36 6.07
N ARG A 22 12.00 -12.05 4.93
CA ARG A 22 13.25 -12.04 4.15
C ARG A 22 13.62 -10.63 3.68
N ALA A 23 12.65 -9.84 3.25
CA ALA A 23 12.87 -8.46 2.82
C ALA A 23 13.42 -7.61 3.97
N GLY A 24 12.83 -7.72 5.17
CA GLY A 24 13.28 -7.02 6.37
C GLY A 24 14.70 -7.42 6.81
N GLU A 25 15.07 -8.70 6.67
CA GLU A 25 16.39 -9.20 7.03
C GLU A 25 17.50 -8.79 6.04
N LEU A 26 17.23 -8.92 4.74
CA LEU A 26 18.22 -8.67 3.70
C LEU A 26 18.35 -7.18 3.36
N TYR A 27 17.26 -6.44 3.49
CA TYR A 27 17.15 -5.05 3.09
C TYR A 27 16.60 -4.17 4.23
N PRO A 28 17.24 -4.16 5.42
CA PRO A 28 16.83 -3.27 6.49
C PRO A 28 17.00 -1.81 6.06
N LEU A 29 16.11 -0.95 6.57
CA LEU A 29 16.00 0.45 6.12
C LEU A 29 17.31 1.22 6.29
N GLU A 30 18.04 0.97 7.37
CA GLU A 30 19.32 1.62 7.68
C GLU A 30 20.37 1.30 6.60
N LYS A 31 20.49 0.02 6.21
CA LYS A 31 21.42 -0.39 5.13
C LYS A 31 20.98 0.14 3.77
N ILE A 32 19.68 0.26 3.53
CA ILE A 32 19.17 0.87 2.30
C ILE A 32 19.59 2.33 2.23
N LEU A 33 19.40 3.09 3.30
CA LEU A 33 19.76 4.52 3.35
C LEU A 33 21.26 4.72 3.09
N GLU A 34 22.12 3.84 3.61
CA GLU A 34 23.55 3.87 3.32
C GLU A 34 23.84 3.61 1.83
N LYS A 35 23.18 2.64 1.20
CA LYS A 35 23.40 2.25 -0.20
C LYS A 35 22.84 3.24 -1.22
N VAL A 36 21.87 4.06 -0.83
CA VAL A 36 21.20 5.01 -1.73
C VAL A 36 22.17 6.03 -2.31
N VAL A 37 23.24 6.39 -1.58
CA VAL A 37 24.27 7.33 -2.06
C VAL A 37 25.06 6.79 -3.26
N ASP A 38 25.14 5.47 -3.41
CA ASP A 38 25.89 4.80 -4.50
C ASP A 38 25.03 4.62 -5.77
N VAL A 39 23.75 4.98 -5.69
CA VAL A 39 22.80 4.77 -6.79
C VAL A 39 22.74 6.05 -7.63
N PRO A 40 22.84 5.94 -8.97
CA PRO A 40 22.66 7.10 -9.84
C PRO A 40 21.32 7.81 -9.58
N GLY A 41 21.31 9.14 -9.53
CA GLY A 41 20.10 9.92 -9.25
C GLY A 41 18.91 9.58 -10.16
N ASP A 42 19.16 9.32 -11.45
CA ASP A 42 18.11 8.91 -12.39
C ASP A 42 17.57 7.50 -12.12
N ALA A 43 18.37 6.62 -11.48
CA ALA A 43 17.88 5.33 -11.01
C ALA A 43 17.04 5.48 -9.74
N LEU A 44 17.36 6.43 -8.86
CA LEU A 44 16.55 6.76 -7.68
C LEU A 44 15.17 7.35 -8.05
N LYS A 45 15.08 8.13 -9.13
CA LYS A 45 13.79 8.59 -9.69
C LYS A 45 12.87 7.45 -10.09
N ALA A 46 13.42 6.27 -10.42
CA ALA A 46 12.60 5.10 -10.73
C ALA A 46 11.86 4.56 -9.50
N LEU A 47 12.40 4.72 -8.27
CA LEU A 47 11.69 4.35 -7.04
C LEU A 47 10.41 5.18 -6.87
N ALA A 48 10.45 6.49 -7.14
CA ALA A 48 9.25 7.32 -7.12
C ALA A 48 8.25 6.89 -8.20
N SER A 49 8.72 6.55 -9.41
CA SER A 49 7.86 6.04 -10.49
C SER A 49 7.20 4.70 -10.15
N LEU A 50 7.90 3.83 -9.42
CA LEU A 50 7.35 2.59 -8.88
C LEU A 50 6.33 2.89 -7.79
N ARG A 51 6.65 3.78 -6.85
CA ARG A 51 5.72 4.17 -5.79
C ARG A 51 4.42 4.78 -6.32
N SER A 52 4.48 5.52 -7.42
CA SER A 52 3.35 6.21 -8.04
C SER A 52 2.59 5.37 -9.08
N ASN A 53 2.92 4.09 -9.27
CA ASN A 53 2.33 3.25 -10.31
C ASN A 53 2.50 3.82 -11.74
N ASN A 54 3.56 4.61 -11.97
CA ASN A 54 3.83 5.30 -13.23
C ASN A 54 4.76 4.51 -14.17
N ILE A 55 4.63 3.18 -14.19
CA ILE A 55 5.40 2.30 -15.06
C ILE A 55 4.53 1.61 -16.10
N LYS A 56 5.09 1.31 -17.28
CA LYS A 56 4.38 0.57 -18.35
C LYS A 56 4.52 -0.94 -18.21
N ASN A 57 5.54 -1.40 -17.50
CA ASN A 57 5.82 -2.82 -17.30
C ASN A 57 4.70 -3.48 -16.49
N ARG A 58 4.55 -4.80 -16.65
CA ARG A 58 3.76 -5.59 -15.71
C ARG A 58 4.53 -5.62 -14.39
N ALA A 59 3.82 -5.44 -13.30
CA ALA A 59 4.38 -5.57 -11.97
C ALA A 59 3.39 -6.28 -11.07
N PHE A 60 3.93 -7.22 -10.32
CA PHE A 60 3.24 -7.97 -9.28
C PHE A 60 3.70 -7.45 -7.94
N SER A 61 2.89 -7.60 -6.92
CA SER A 61 3.19 -7.09 -5.59
C SER A 61 2.86 -8.12 -4.52
N PHE A 62 3.56 -8.01 -3.40
CA PHE A 62 3.28 -8.74 -2.18
C PHE A 62 2.47 -7.87 -1.23
N LEU A 63 1.82 -8.47 -0.22
CA LEU A 63 1.07 -7.70 0.78
C LEU A 63 1.95 -6.70 1.55
N SER A 64 3.25 -6.98 1.67
CA SER A 64 4.25 -6.08 2.23
C SER A 64 4.41 -4.78 1.44
N GLY A 65 3.97 -4.73 0.18
CA GLY A 65 4.19 -3.61 -0.74
C GLY A 65 5.46 -3.74 -1.58
N SER A 66 6.22 -4.83 -1.44
CA SER A 66 7.31 -5.17 -2.37
C SER A 66 6.78 -5.41 -3.77
N LEU A 67 7.64 -5.26 -4.77
CA LEU A 67 7.30 -5.37 -6.18
C LEU A 67 8.17 -6.39 -6.90
N LEU A 68 7.57 -7.12 -7.83
CA LEU A 68 8.26 -7.94 -8.83
C LEU A 68 7.90 -7.39 -10.21
N ILE A 69 8.89 -6.79 -10.89
CA ILE A 69 8.71 -6.09 -12.17
C ILE A 69 9.19 -6.97 -13.31
N ASP A 70 8.33 -7.19 -14.31
CA ASP A 70 8.67 -7.88 -15.56
C ASP A 70 9.51 -6.96 -16.46
N CYS A 71 10.74 -7.40 -16.74
CA CYS A 71 11.73 -6.69 -17.53
C CYS A 71 12.11 -7.40 -18.84
N SER A 72 11.30 -8.36 -19.30
CA SER A 72 11.46 -9.04 -20.60
C SER A 72 11.60 -8.07 -21.78
N SER A 73 10.84 -6.97 -21.78
CA SER A 73 10.89 -5.93 -22.82
C SER A 73 12.11 -4.99 -22.76
N ARG A 74 12.91 -5.05 -21.69
CA ARG A 74 14.04 -4.14 -21.38
C ARG A 74 13.71 -2.63 -21.41
N ALA A 75 12.44 -2.27 -21.47
CA ALA A 75 12.00 -0.88 -21.43
C ALA A 75 12.16 -0.28 -20.01
N SER A 76 12.12 1.06 -19.90
CA SER A 76 12.07 1.74 -18.59
C SER A 76 10.92 1.20 -17.73
N PRO A 77 11.15 0.85 -16.44
CA PRO A 77 12.29 1.24 -15.60
C PRO A 77 13.46 0.23 -15.52
N CYS A 78 13.53 -0.77 -16.40
CA CYS A 78 14.46 -1.91 -16.25
C CYS A 78 15.96 -1.57 -16.19
N PRO A 79 16.50 -0.62 -16.99
CA PRO A 79 17.89 -0.19 -16.83
C PRO A 79 18.19 0.42 -15.45
N SER A 80 17.25 1.20 -14.92
CA SER A 80 17.34 1.78 -13.57
C SER A 80 17.28 0.70 -12.48
N LEU A 81 16.43 -0.32 -12.66
CA LEU A 81 16.36 -1.50 -11.79
C LEU A 81 17.65 -2.32 -11.80
N GLN A 82 18.32 -2.42 -12.94
CA GLN A 82 19.64 -3.05 -13.01
C GLN A 82 20.69 -2.27 -12.21
N ALA A 83 20.70 -0.93 -12.30
CA ALA A 83 21.60 -0.10 -11.50
C ALA A 83 21.31 -0.23 -9.99
N MET A 84 20.03 -0.22 -9.60
CA MET A 84 19.60 -0.45 -8.21
C MET A 84 19.99 -1.85 -7.71
N ALA A 85 19.89 -2.89 -8.54
CA ALA A 85 20.31 -4.23 -8.17
C ALA A 85 21.82 -4.31 -7.91
N ARG A 86 22.64 -3.62 -8.71
CA ARG A 86 24.11 -3.53 -8.48
C ARG A 86 24.46 -2.81 -7.18
N ALA A 87 23.67 -1.81 -6.79
CA ALA A 87 23.80 -1.13 -5.51
C ALA A 87 23.17 -1.91 -4.33
N GLY A 88 22.50 -3.03 -4.60
CA GLY A 88 21.86 -3.84 -3.57
C GLY A 88 20.57 -3.25 -2.99
N LEU A 89 19.85 -2.45 -3.78
CA LEU A 89 18.49 -1.97 -3.48
C LEU A 89 17.38 -2.81 -4.16
N ALA A 90 17.76 -3.72 -5.04
CA ALA A 90 16.88 -4.64 -5.75
C ALA A 90 17.59 -6.00 -5.95
N GLU A 91 16.85 -7.02 -6.37
CA GLU A 91 17.37 -8.34 -6.73
C GLU A 91 16.99 -8.68 -8.18
N SER A 92 17.93 -9.18 -8.98
CA SER A 92 17.65 -9.67 -10.33
C SER A 92 17.28 -11.15 -10.29
N LEU A 93 16.17 -11.51 -10.92
CA LEU A 93 15.59 -12.85 -10.96
C LEU A 93 15.31 -13.24 -12.42
N GLY A 94 16.37 -13.34 -13.22
CA GLY A 94 16.26 -13.55 -14.66
C GLY A 94 15.61 -12.35 -15.36
N ASP A 95 14.43 -12.55 -15.95
CA ASP A 95 13.67 -11.49 -16.62
C ASP A 95 12.93 -10.56 -15.64
N PHE A 96 12.98 -10.84 -14.34
CA PHE A 96 12.31 -10.03 -13.32
C PHE A 96 13.31 -9.28 -12.45
N TYR A 97 12.85 -8.16 -11.90
CA TYR A 97 13.52 -7.46 -10.81
C TYR A 97 12.59 -7.39 -9.61
N TYR A 98 13.08 -7.85 -8.47
CA TYR A 98 12.43 -7.73 -7.18
C TYR A 98 12.91 -6.45 -6.48
N VAL A 99 11.97 -5.64 -6.01
CA VAL A 99 12.22 -4.43 -5.24
C VAL A 99 11.54 -4.59 -3.88
N PRO A 100 12.29 -4.66 -2.77
CA PRO A 100 11.73 -4.85 -1.45
C PRO A 100 10.94 -3.61 -1.01
N TYR A 101 9.90 -3.81 -0.21
CA TYR A 101 9.06 -2.73 0.32
C TYR A 101 9.86 -1.67 1.09
N THR A 102 10.97 -2.07 1.72
CA THR A 102 11.86 -1.18 2.47
C THR A 102 12.55 -0.17 1.55
N ALA A 103 12.84 -0.54 0.30
CA ALA A 103 13.37 0.38 -0.73
C ALA A 103 12.28 1.29 -1.33
N LEU A 104 11.01 0.98 -1.08
CA LEU A 104 9.85 1.79 -1.47
C LEU A 104 9.27 2.58 -0.28
N SER A 105 9.97 2.59 0.86
CA SER A 105 9.59 3.31 2.07
C SER A 105 9.49 4.80 1.80
N GLU A 106 8.44 5.44 2.30
CA GLU A 106 8.24 6.88 2.13
C GLU A 106 9.34 7.70 2.78
N ARG A 107 9.84 7.23 3.92
CA ARG A 107 10.97 7.87 4.61
C ARG A 107 12.18 7.96 3.69
N LEU A 108 12.42 6.94 2.85
CA LEU A 108 13.49 7.02 1.87
C LEU A 108 13.19 8.05 0.79
N LEU A 109 11.99 7.99 0.21
CA LEU A 109 11.58 8.85 -0.91
C LEU A 109 11.60 10.35 -0.55
N GLU A 110 11.27 10.71 0.70
CA GLU A 110 11.34 12.09 1.20
C GLU A 110 12.76 12.67 1.20
N TYR A 111 13.80 11.84 1.28
CA TYR A 111 15.20 12.28 1.24
C TYR A 111 15.79 12.28 -0.16
N LEU A 112 15.09 11.73 -1.16
CA LEU A 112 15.59 11.70 -2.52
C LEU A 112 15.41 13.08 -3.18
N PRO A 113 16.40 13.60 -3.92
CA PRO A 113 16.29 14.86 -4.66
C PRO A 113 15.45 14.64 -5.92
N ILE A 114 14.19 14.29 -5.73
CA ILE A 114 13.22 14.07 -6.81
C ILE A 114 12.35 15.32 -6.84
N GLU A 115 12.36 16.02 -7.98
CA GLU A 115 11.39 17.08 -8.22
C GLU A 115 9.99 16.46 -8.15
N ASP A 116 9.14 17.03 -7.29
CA ASP A 116 7.78 16.57 -7.05
C ASP A 116 6.97 16.65 -8.34
N GLU A 117 6.96 15.56 -9.12
CA GLU A 117 6.01 15.39 -10.21
C GLU A 117 4.68 14.94 -9.61
N GLU A 118 4.00 15.83 -8.88
CA GLU A 118 2.73 15.60 -8.19
C GLU A 118 1.56 15.20 -9.12
N THR A 119 1.79 15.10 -10.43
CA THR A 119 0.75 14.87 -11.45
C THR A 119 1.04 13.67 -12.37
N GLN A 120 1.84 12.70 -11.93
CA GLN A 120 2.04 11.48 -12.73
C GLN A 120 0.77 10.61 -12.76
N GLN A 121 0.25 10.37 -13.97
CA GLN A 121 -0.91 9.49 -14.17
C GLN A 121 -0.57 8.02 -13.92
N ILE A 122 -1.47 7.31 -13.25
CA ILE A 122 -1.35 5.87 -13.01
C ILE A 122 -1.44 5.13 -14.34
N LYS A 123 -0.37 4.43 -14.70
CA LYS A 123 -0.28 3.68 -15.96
C LYS A 123 -0.87 2.28 -15.81
N ARG A 124 -0.51 1.56 -14.75
CA ARG A 124 -0.96 0.17 -14.48
C ARG A 124 -1.11 -0.10 -12.99
N PRO A 125 -2.08 -0.91 -12.57
CA PRO A 125 -2.13 -1.41 -11.19
C PRO A 125 -1.03 -2.44 -10.95
N TYR A 126 -0.65 -2.60 -9.69
CA TYR A 126 0.13 -3.74 -9.23
C TYR A 126 -0.80 -4.84 -8.77
N VAL A 127 -0.47 -6.06 -9.15
CA VAL A 127 -1.32 -7.23 -8.95
C VAL A 127 -0.78 -8.04 -7.79
N VAL A 128 -1.60 -8.25 -6.76
CA VAL A 128 -1.28 -9.03 -5.58
C VAL A 128 -2.14 -10.30 -5.60
N SER A 129 -1.48 -11.45 -5.53
CA SER A 129 -2.16 -12.73 -5.32
C SER A 129 -2.69 -12.82 -3.91
N LEU A 130 -3.97 -13.16 -3.76
CA LEU A 130 -4.60 -13.49 -2.49
C LEU A 130 -5.01 -14.98 -2.47
N SER A 131 -4.15 -15.84 -3.00
CA SER A 131 -4.48 -17.25 -3.21
C SER A 131 -4.94 -17.92 -1.91
N GLY A 132 -6.12 -18.53 -1.95
CA GLY A 132 -6.77 -19.14 -0.78
C GLY A 132 -7.53 -18.15 0.11
N ILE A 133 -7.82 -16.93 -0.34
CA ILE A 133 -8.76 -16.03 0.35
C ILE A 133 -10.16 -16.65 0.36
N GLY A 134 -10.76 -16.71 1.55
CA GLY A 134 -12.10 -17.26 1.70
C GLY A 134 -13.17 -16.41 0.99
N GLY A 135 -14.25 -17.06 0.54
CA GLY A 135 -15.47 -16.37 0.13
C GLY A 135 -16.30 -15.89 1.33
N GLY A 136 -17.22 -14.95 1.12
CA GLY A 136 -18.14 -14.45 2.16
C GLY A 136 -18.17 -12.93 2.25
N ASP A 137 -18.34 -12.41 3.48
CA ASP A 137 -18.23 -10.97 3.76
C ASP A 137 -16.82 -10.49 3.42
N VAL A 138 -16.73 -9.49 2.55
CA VAL A 138 -15.46 -9.01 1.98
C VAL A 138 -14.51 -8.47 3.03
N VAL A 139 -15.06 -7.79 4.05
CA VAL A 139 -14.29 -7.17 5.13
C VAL A 139 -13.68 -8.26 6.00
N GLU A 140 -14.46 -9.29 6.35
CA GLU A 140 -13.99 -10.45 7.13
C GLU A 140 -12.99 -11.31 6.37
N ALA A 141 -13.25 -11.60 5.09
CA ALA A 141 -12.34 -12.39 4.25
C ALA A 141 -10.97 -11.72 4.11
N LEU A 142 -10.93 -10.42 3.76
CA LEU A 142 -9.68 -9.70 3.57
C LEU A 142 -8.92 -9.50 4.89
N SER A 143 -9.62 -9.13 5.97
CA SER A 143 -8.98 -8.97 7.28
C SER A 143 -8.40 -10.29 7.81
N GLY A 144 -9.12 -11.41 7.64
CA GLY A 144 -8.62 -12.74 7.97
C GLY A 144 -7.40 -13.15 7.15
N TYR A 145 -7.39 -12.84 5.85
CA TYR A 145 -6.24 -13.10 4.98
C TYR A 145 -5.00 -12.27 5.40
N ILE A 146 -5.17 -10.97 5.65
CA ILE A 146 -4.10 -10.09 6.10
C ILE A 146 -3.56 -10.54 7.46
N SER A 147 -4.44 -10.90 8.40
CA SER A 147 -4.04 -11.45 9.71
C SER A 147 -3.22 -12.73 9.54
N SER A 148 -3.65 -13.61 8.62
CA SER A 148 -2.97 -14.88 8.33
C SER A 148 -1.64 -14.69 7.61
N ALA A 149 -1.42 -13.60 6.88
CA ALA A 149 -0.12 -13.24 6.32
C ALA A 149 0.77 -12.53 7.37
N GLY A 150 0.17 -11.79 8.29
CA GLY A 150 0.88 -11.06 9.35
C GLY A 150 1.65 -9.83 8.86
N TYR A 151 1.52 -9.45 7.59
CA TYR A 151 2.14 -8.27 7.01
C TYR A 151 1.15 -7.55 6.09
N PHE A 152 1.17 -6.23 6.12
CA PHE A 152 0.40 -5.38 5.22
C PHE A 152 1.07 -4.02 5.11
N LEU A 153 1.41 -3.60 3.90
CA LEU A 153 2.03 -2.32 3.58
C LEU A 153 3.13 -1.86 4.55
N TRP A 154 4.36 -2.20 4.21
CA TRP A 154 5.61 -1.78 4.85
C TRP A 154 5.82 -2.20 6.30
N GLY A 155 4.89 -2.96 6.89
CA GLY A 155 5.02 -3.37 8.27
C GLY A 155 4.33 -4.67 8.61
N LYS A 156 4.79 -5.22 9.73
CA LYS A 156 4.20 -6.36 10.39
C LYS A 156 2.92 -5.93 11.10
N VAL A 157 1.87 -6.72 10.94
CA VAL A 157 0.56 -6.48 11.52
C VAL A 157 0.57 -6.90 12.98
N GLU A 158 0.28 -5.95 13.87
CA GLU A 158 0.13 -6.19 15.31
C GLU A 158 -1.33 -6.56 15.62
N LYS A 159 -2.29 -5.82 15.06
CA LYS A 159 -3.72 -5.98 15.36
C LYS A 159 -4.59 -5.55 14.19
N ILE A 160 -5.70 -6.26 14.00
CA ILE A 160 -6.75 -5.89 13.03
C ILE A 160 -8.08 -5.83 13.75
N LEU A 161 -8.83 -4.76 13.51
CA LEU A 161 -10.19 -4.56 13.99
C LEU A 161 -11.09 -4.27 12.81
N THR A 162 -12.33 -4.75 12.85
CA THR A 162 -13.29 -4.59 11.76
C THR A 162 -14.56 -3.90 12.23
N LYS A 163 -15.24 -3.22 11.30
CA LYS A 163 -16.56 -2.60 11.50
C LYS A 163 -16.62 -1.68 12.74
N ILE A 164 -15.60 -0.83 12.92
CA ILE A 164 -15.53 0.14 14.02
C ILE A 164 -16.45 1.31 13.72
N SER A 165 -17.63 1.31 14.35
CA SER A 165 -18.63 2.37 14.22
C SER A 165 -18.57 3.39 15.36
N PHE A 166 -17.88 3.06 16.45
CA PHE A 166 -17.85 3.87 17.66
C PHE A 166 -16.47 3.82 18.33
N ILE A 167 -15.96 5.00 18.69
CA ILE A 167 -14.77 5.16 19.51
C ILE A 167 -15.13 6.11 20.67
N PRO A 168 -15.19 5.62 21.92
CA PRO A 168 -15.62 6.41 23.07
C PRO A 168 -14.86 7.74 23.22
N GLN A 169 -13.57 7.74 22.94
CA GLN A 169 -12.71 8.92 23.05
C GLN A 169 -12.99 9.98 21.97
N LEU A 170 -13.71 9.61 20.89
CA LEU A 170 -14.03 10.45 19.75
C LEU A 170 -15.54 10.64 19.55
N ILE A 171 -16.34 10.48 20.61
CA ILE A 171 -17.79 10.69 20.60
C ILE A 171 -18.12 12.04 19.92
N ASN A 172 -19.10 12.03 19.00
CA ASN A 172 -19.57 13.15 18.18
C ASN A 172 -18.56 13.73 17.17
N LYS A 173 -17.31 13.28 17.16
CA LYS A 173 -16.30 13.60 16.14
C LYS A 173 -16.11 12.47 15.13
N TYR A 174 -16.49 11.27 15.53
CA TYR A 174 -16.38 10.05 14.75
C TYR A 174 -17.78 9.62 14.28
N ASN A 175 -18.07 9.88 13.01
CA ASN A 175 -19.37 9.65 12.37
C ASN A 175 -19.30 8.67 11.19
N THR A 176 -18.09 8.28 10.79
CA THR A 176 -17.85 7.37 9.67
C THR A 176 -17.22 6.08 10.17
N GLN A 177 -17.90 4.95 9.95
CA GLN A 177 -17.39 3.63 10.31
C GLN A 177 -16.05 3.33 9.61
N ILE A 178 -15.06 2.84 10.37
CA ILE A 178 -13.85 2.19 9.83
C ILE A 178 -14.14 0.71 9.56
N ASP A 179 -14.10 0.30 8.29
CA ASP A 179 -14.44 -1.09 7.92
C ASP A 179 -13.33 -2.06 8.32
N ILE A 180 -12.06 -1.71 8.05
CA ILE A 180 -10.88 -2.42 8.57
C ILE A 180 -9.91 -1.38 9.13
N LEU A 181 -9.50 -1.56 10.38
CA LEU A 181 -8.43 -0.80 11.02
C LEU A 181 -7.27 -1.74 11.34
N ILE A 182 -6.10 -1.44 10.80
CA ILE A 182 -4.88 -2.24 10.98
C ILE A 182 -3.89 -1.41 11.80
N LYS A 183 -3.39 -1.96 12.90
CA LYS A 183 -2.25 -1.43 13.65
C LYS A 183 -1.01 -2.25 13.31
N LEU A 184 0.06 -1.56 12.92
CA LEU A 184 1.37 -2.15 12.64
C LEU A 184 2.28 -2.05 13.87
N GLU A 185 3.29 -2.92 13.97
CA GLU A 185 4.26 -2.94 15.10
C GLU A 185 5.04 -1.61 15.24
N ASN A 186 5.22 -0.87 14.15
CA ASN A 186 5.81 0.48 14.16
C ASN A 186 4.84 1.58 14.64
N LYS A 187 3.69 1.19 15.20
CA LYS A 187 2.62 2.05 15.72
C LYS A 187 1.82 2.81 14.66
N TYR A 188 2.08 2.57 13.37
CA TYR A 188 1.24 3.14 12.33
C TYR A 188 -0.14 2.47 12.30
N ILE A 189 -1.16 3.26 11.98
CA ILE A 189 -2.54 2.82 11.83
C ILE A 189 -3.04 3.08 10.40
N ILE A 190 -3.61 2.04 9.79
CA ILE A 190 -4.14 2.05 8.43
C ILE A 190 -5.64 1.81 8.49
N GLY A 191 -6.44 2.73 7.95
CA GLY A 191 -7.88 2.55 7.76
C GLY A 191 -8.23 2.16 6.34
N ILE A 192 -9.03 1.13 6.16
CA ILE A 192 -9.58 0.72 4.87
C ILE A 192 -11.09 0.93 4.89
N LYS A 193 -11.59 1.70 3.92
CA LYS A 193 -13.01 1.84 3.63
C LYS A 193 -13.39 0.94 2.48
N TYR A 194 -14.28 -0.02 2.70
CA TYR A 194 -14.86 -0.82 1.64
C TYR A 194 -16.13 -0.16 1.10
N LEU A 195 -16.24 -0.04 -0.22
CA LEU A 195 -17.47 0.39 -0.88
C LEU A 195 -18.20 -0.79 -1.50
N ASP A 196 -19.41 -1.03 -1.01
CA ASP A 196 -20.34 -1.93 -1.68
C ASP A 196 -21.04 -1.17 -2.82
N ILE A 197 -20.62 -1.43 -4.06
CA ILE A 197 -21.19 -0.82 -5.28
C ILE A 197 -22.70 -1.10 -5.38
N THR A 198 -23.21 -2.16 -4.75
CA THR A 198 -24.65 -2.45 -4.76
C THR A 198 -25.48 -1.49 -3.91
N ARG A 199 -24.84 -0.71 -3.01
CA ARG A 199 -25.54 0.10 -1.99
C ARG A 199 -25.40 1.60 -2.14
N THR A 200 -24.44 2.13 -2.91
CA THR A 200 -24.17 3.57 -2.92
C THR A 200 -23.72 4.14 -4.26
N VAL A 201 -24.19 5.36 -4.57
CA VAL A 201 -23.78 6.18 -5.73
C VAL A 201 -22.51 7.00 -5.43
N HIS A 202 -22.06 7.05 -4.18
CA HIS A 202 -20.93 7.87 -3.74
C HIS A 202 -19.60 7.11 -3.79
N MET A 203 -18.55 7.74 -4.32
CA MET A 203 -17.21 7.14 -4.48
C MET A 203 -16.42 7.00 -3.17
N GLY A 204 -17.05 7.05 -1.99
CA GLY A 204 -16.36 6.88 -0.71
C GLY A 204 -15.38 7.98 -0.30
N PHE A 205 -15.20 9.03 -1.12
CA PHE A 205 -14.22 10.10 -0.87
C PHE A 205 -14.46 10.85 0.44
N SER A 206 -15.72 11.10 0.82
CA SER A 206 -16.05 11.73 2.11
C SER A 206 -15.57 10.88 3.29
N ALA A 207 -15.74 9.56 3.22
CA ALA A 207 -15.29 8.66 4.28
C ALA A 207 -13.76 8.64 4.41
N ILE A 208 -13.05 8.68 3.28
CA ILE A 208 -11.59 8.77 3.27
C ILE A 208 -11.10 10.11 3.84
N ASN A 209 -11.77 11.22 3.49
CA ASN A 209 -11.48 12.52 4.07
C ASN A 209 -11.66 12.49 5.60
N ASP A 210 -12.72 11.85 6.08
CA ASP A 210 -12.94 11.66 7.51
C ASP A 210 -11.83 10.83 8.16
N TYR A 211 -11.40 9.71 7.54
CA TYR A 211 -10.30 8.90 8.06
C TYR A 211 -8.99 9.69 8.21
N LEU A 212 -8.66 10.51 7.22
CA LEU A 212 -7.49 11.39 7.30
C LEU A 212 -7.66 12.44 8.41
N ARG A 213 -8.86 13.02 8.57
CA ARG A 213 -9.15 13.99 9.63
C ARG A 213 -9.12 13.38 11.03
N TYR A 214 -9.56 12.13 11.17
CA TYR A 214 -9.45 11.33 12.40
C TYR A 214 -8.00 11.06 12.81
N GLY A 215 -7.05 11.32 11.90
CA GLY A 215 -5.63 11.15 12.17
C GLY A 215 -5.14 9.73 11.97
N LEU A 216 -5.79 8.93 11.11
CA LEU A 216 -5.16 7.70 10.62
C LEU A 216 -3.89 8.06 9.84
N ASP A 217 -2.81 7.30 10.00
CA ASP A 217 -1.55 7.59 9.29
C ASP A 217 -1.69 7.31 7.80
N TYR A 218 -2.50 6.30 7.46
CA TYR A 218 -2.79 5.91 6.09
C TYR A 218 -4.29 5.60 5.95
N ALA A 219 -4.87 6.04 4.83
CA ALA A 219 -6.26 5.74 4.48
C ALA A 219 -6.32 5.09 3.09
N ILE A 220 -7.12 4.04 2.95
CA ILE A 220 -7.27 3.28 1.70
C ILE A 220 -8.75 3.17 1.36
N LEU A 221 -9.07 3.51 0.12
CA LEU A 221 -10.37 3.22 -0.47
C LEU A 221 -10.30 1.89 -1.23
N LEU A 222 -11.15 0.94 -0.84
CA LEU A 222 -11.24 -0.40 -1.40
C LEU A 222 -12.56 -0.57 -2.15
N HIS A 223 -12.48 -0.89 -3.43
CA HIS A 223 -13.65 -1.18 -4.26
C HIS A 223 -13.66 -2.67 -4.65
N PRO A 224 -14.83 -3.28 -4.91
CA PRO A 224 -14.86 -4.51 -5.68
C PRO A 224 -14.36 -4.22 -7.11
N HIS A 225 -13.66 -5.19 -7.69
CA HIS A 225 -13.14 -5.09 -9.04
C HIS A 225 -14.29 -5.08 -10.05
N VAL A 226 -14.28 -4.10 -10.95
CA VAL A 226 -15.28 -3.98 -12.03
C VAL A 226 -14.64 -3.79 -13.39
N ASN A 227 -13.89 -2.71 -13.58
CA ASN A 227 -13.27 -2.38 -14.86
C ASN A 227 -11.98 -1.58 -14.63
N PRO A 228 -10.84 -2.03 -15.18
CA PRO A 228 -9.56 -1.33 -15.01
C PRO A 228 -9.52 0.13 -15.48
N ARG A 229 -10.39 0.54 -16.43
CA ARG A 229 -10.49 1.94 -16.87
C ARG A 229 -11.16 2.81 -15.80
N VAL A 230 -12.22 2.32 -15.19
CA VAL A 230 -12.93 3.01 -14.10
C VAL A 230 -11.98 3.20 -12.92
N HIS A 231 -11.31 2.13 -12.49
CA HIS A 231 -10.39 2.18 -11.36
C HIS A 231 -9.21 3.14 -11.59
N ARG A 232 -8.63 3.18 -12.79
CA ARG A 232 -7.60 4.18 -13.13
C ARG A 232 -8.14 5.61 -13.07
N SER A 233 -9.36 5.84 -13.58
CA SER A 233 -9.99 7.17 -13.52
C SER A 233 -10.22 7.63 -12.08
N VAL A 234 -10.74 6.74 -11.21
CA VAL A 234 -10.94 7.03 -9.78
C VAL A 234 -9.60 7.33 -9.09
N ALA A 235 -8.58 6.51 -9.34
CA ALA A 235 -7.28 6.65 -8.71
C ALA A 235 -6.56 7.95 -9.11
N ASN A 236 -6.63 8.33 -10.39
CA ASN A 236 -6.11 9.61 -10.87
C ASN A 236 -6.90 10.77 -10.24
N ARG A 237 -8.24 10.65 -10.15
CA ARG A 237 -9.07 11.68 -9.52
C ARG A 237 -8.76 11.89 -8.05
N ILE A 238 -8.50 10.83 -7.28
CA ILE A 238 -8.04 10.93 -5.89
C ILE A 238 -6.77 11.78 -5.79
N GLY A 239 -5.83 11.62 -6.74
CA GLY A 239 -4.58 12.38 -6.78
C GLY A 239 -4.76 13.90 -6.90
N GLU A 240 -5.89 14.36 -7.46
CA GLU A 240 -6.20 15.77 -7.68
C GLU A 240 -7.02 16.40 -6.53
N LEU A 241 -7.45 15.61 -5.54
CA LEU A 241 -8.32 16.04 -4.45
C LEU A 241 -7.55 16.23 -3.13
N GLU A 242 -8.19 16.85 -2.14
CA GLU A 242 -7.63 16.99 -0.77
C GLU A 242 -7.31 15.64 -0.10
N ILE A 243 -7.86 14.54 -0.63
CA ILE A 243 -7.61 13.17 -0.20
C ILE A 243 -6.44 12.52 -0.97
N SER A 244 -5.59 13.30 -1.65
CA SER A 244 -4.45 12.78 -2.42
C SER A 244 -3.49 11.87 -1.64
N PRO A 245 -3.34 11.95 -0.29
CA PRO A 245 -2.56 10.96 0.44
C PRO A 245 -3.21 9.57 0.49
N SER A 246 -4.50 9.43 0.15
CA SER A 246 -5.17 8.14 0.23
C SER A 246 -4.70 7.15 -0.84
N GLY A 247 -4.70 5.88 -0.47
CA GLY A 247 -4.48 4.76 -1.36
C GLY A 247 -5.78 4.34 -2.04
N TYR A 248 -5.65 3.66 -3.17
CA TYR A 248 -6.79 3.11 -3.91
C TYR A 248 -6.50 1.70 -4.37
N MET A 249 -7.40 0.79 -3.99
CA MET A 249 -7.28 -0.63 -4.29
C MET A 249 -8.61 -1.17 -4.82
N ALA A 250 -8.53 -2.21 -5.65
CA ALA A 250 -9.69 -2.97 -6.10
C ALA A 250 -9.50 -4.45 -5.78
N LEU A 251 -10.51 -5.08 -5.19
CA LEU A 251 -10.48 -6.49 -4.81
C LEU A 251 -11.35 -7.32 -5.74
N ASP A 252 -10.77 -8.35 -6.31
CA ASP A 252 -11.45 -9.38 -7.08
C ASP A 252 -11.41 -10.68 -6.30
N LEU A 253 -12.49 -10.98 -5.58
CA LEU A 253 -12.60 -12.22 -4.81
C LEU A 253 -12.75 -13.46 -5.71
N LEU A 254 -13.26 -13.31 -6.93
CA LEU A 254 -13.44 -14.45 -7.84
C LEU A 254 -12.10 -14.93 -8.37
N ASN A 255 -11.21 -13.99 -8.69
CA ASN A 255 -9.85 -14.29 -9.14
C ASN A 255 -8.82 -14.25 -8.00
N GLU A 256 -9.26 -14.19 -6.74
CA GLU A 256 -8.41 -14.13 -5.55
C GLU A 256 -7.27 -13.09 -5.70
N THR A 257 -7.59 -11.89 -6.16
CA THR A 257 -6.61 -10.89 -6.58
C THR A 257 -6.92 -9.51 -6.00
N LEU A 258 -5.89 -8.82 -5.51
CA LEU A 258 -5.94 -7.43 -5.11
C LEU A 258 -5.13 -6.57 -6.10
N TYR A 259 -5.77 -5.54 -6.65
CA TYR A 259 -5.16 -4.57 -7.53
C TYR A 259 -4.86 -3.29 -6.75
N ILE A 260 -3.58 -2.92 -6.66
CA ILE A 260 -3.13 -1.67 -6.08
C ILE A 260 -2.96 -0.65 -7.22
N TYR A 261 -3.86 0.33 -7.30
CA TYR A 261 -3.77 1.40 -8.29
C TYR A 261 -2.97 2.59 -7.77
N ARG A 262 -3.04 2.84 -6.46
CA ARG A 262 -2.31 3.89 -5.78
C ARG A 262 -1.97 3.39 -4.38
N PHE A 263 -0.69 3.39 -4.04
CA PHE A 263 -0.31 3.19 -2.65
C PHE A 263 -0.71 4.40 -1.79
N PRO A 264 -1.16 4.19 -0.55
CA PRO A 264 -1.42 5.29 0.37
C PRO A 264 -0.12 5.98 0.75
N LYS A 265 -0.18 7.30 0.97
CA LYS A 265 0.90 8.13 1.52
C LYS A 265 0.59 8.56 2.94
N HIS A 266 1.64 8.94 3.67
CA HIS A 266 1.52 9.42 5.04
C HIS A 266 0.58 10.62 5.08
N ASN A 267 -0.31 10.60 6.07
CA ASN A 267 -1.35 11.59 6.21
C ASN A 267 -0.79 12.99 6.48
N THR A 268 -0.98 13.89 5.52
CA THR A 268 -0.52 15.29 5.61
C THR A 268 -1.39 16.15 6.53
N TYR A 269 -2.57 15.68 6.96
CA TYR A 269 -3.37 16.40 7.97
C TYR A 269 -2.69 16.44 9.34
N LEU A 270 -1.89 15.42 9.67
CA LEU A 270 -1.21 15.34 10.97
C LEU A 270 -0.19 16.46 11.18
N SER A 271 0.45 16.96 10.11
CA SER A 271 1.36 18.10 10.18
C SER A 271 0.63 19.45 10.13
N LYS A 272 -0.59 19.48 9.59
CA LYS A 272 -1.38 20.72 9.40
C LYS A 272 -2.30 21.04 10.57
N TYR A 273 -2.83 20.04 11.27
CA TYR A 273 -3.90 20.23 12.26
C TYR A 273 -3.63 19.51 13.58
N ILE A 274 -3.55 20.27 14.68
CA ILE A 274 -3.38 19.76 16.05
C ILE A 274 -4.54 18.83 16.45
N SER A 275 -5.75 19.12 15.99
CA SER A 275 -6.93 18.30 16.27
C SER A 275 -6.78 16.88 15.72
N SER A 276 -6.25 16.72 14.51
CA SER A 276 -5.99 15.41 13.91
C SER A 276 -4.93 14.65 14.72
N HIS A 277 -3.90 15.32 15.23
CA HIS A 277 -2.91 14.70 16.11
C HIS A 277 -3.52 14.19 17.42
N SER A 278 -4.35 15.00 18.08
CA SER A 278 -5.05 14.60 19.31
C SER A 278 -5.99 13.41 19.10
N GLN A 279 -6.72 13.39 17.97
CA GLN A 279 -7.61 12.28 17.63
C GLN A 279 -6.82 10.99 17.31
N SER A 280 -5.70 11.13 16.62
CA SER A 280 -4.75 10.05 16.32
C SER A 280 -4.23 9.36 17.59
N MET A 281 -3.92 10.13 18.64
CA MET A 281 -3.51 9.58 19.95
C MET A 281 -4.66 8.84 20.64
N ALA A 282 -5.86 9.41 20.63
CA ALA A 282 -7.05 8.79 21.21
C ALA A 282 -7.39 7.45 20.54
N LEU A 283 -7.30 7.39 19.21
CA LEU A 283 -7.46 6.17 18.41
C LEU A 283 -6.45 5.08 18.81
N ARG A 284 -5.17 5.43 18.93
CA ARG A 284 -4.14 4.45 19.35
C ARG A 284 -4.38 3.93 20.76
N SER A 285 -4.70 4.82 21.70
CA SER A 285 -5.03 4.44 23.07
C SER A 285 -6.23 3.50 23.13
N TYR A 286 -7.25 3.75 22.32
CA TYR A 286 -8.40 2.85 22.20
C TYR A 286 -7.99 1.46 21.71
N ILE A 287 -7.20 1.36 20.63
CA ILE A 287 -6.74 0.06 20.09
C ILE A 287 -5.94 -0.73 21.13
N GLU A 288 -5.09 -0.04 21.91
CA GLU A 288 -4.27 -0.62 22.99
C GLU A 288 -5.09 -1.10 24.19
N SER A 289 -6.29 -0.54 24.40
CA SER A 289 -7.19 -0.94 25.48
C SER A 289 -8.03 -2.19 25.18
N LEU A 290 -8.10 -2.57 23.91
CA LEU A 290 -8.78 -3.78 23.42
C LEU A 290 -7.84 -4.98 23.44
#